data_AF-A0A4S8KIJ8-F1
#
_entry.id   AF-A0A4S8KIJ8-F1
#
_cell.length_a   1.000
_cell.length_b   1.000
_cell.length_c   1.000
_cell.angle_alpha   90.00
_cell.angle_beta   90.00
_cell.angle_gamma   90.00
#
_symmetry.space_group_name_H-M   'P 1'
#
loop_
_entity.id
_entity.type
_entity.pdbx_description
1 polymer ?
#
loop_
_entity_poly.entity_id
_entity_poly.type
_entity_poly.pdbx_seq_one_letter_code
_entity_poly.pdbx_strand_id
1 'polypeptide(L)'
;ILNVSAADKTTGKSNRITITNDKGRLTKEEIERMVSEAEKYKAEDEAAAARITAKNGLESYAYNLRNTTSTGELADKFDAADKAKLDAAINETISWLDNSQEASKEEYEEKQKELEAIAK
;
A
#
# COMPACT_ATOMS: atom_id res chain seq x y z
N ILE A 1 -9.29 18.55 -24.11
CA ILE A 1 -8.53 17.40 -24.68
C ILE A 1 -7.46 17.05 -23.66
N LEU A 2 -7.47 15.82 -23.14
CA LEU A 2 -6.47 15.35 -22.16
C LEU A 2 -5.52 14.39 -22.88
N ASN A 3 -4.21 14.57 -22.70
CA ASN A 3 -3.20 13.64 -23.20
C ASN A 3 -2.59 12.91 -22.01
N VAL A 4 -2.66 11.57 -22.02
CA VAL A 4 -2.02 10.71 -21.03
C VAL A 4 -0.90 9.96 -21.72
N SER A 5 0.32 10.06 -21.19
CA SER A 5 1.49 9.37 -21.72
C SER A 5 2.16 8.53 -20.64
N ALA A 6 2.53 7.31 -20.99
CA ALA A 6 3.36 6.43 -20.17
C ALA A 6 4.69 6.19 -20.89
N ALA A 7 5.80 6.34 -20.18
CA ALA A 7 7.14 6.16 -20.72
C ALA A 7 7.98 5.26 -19.81
N ASP A 8 8.58 4.23 -20.40
CA ASP A 8 9.59 3.40 -19.74
C ASP A 8 10.97 4.08 -19.89
N LYS A 9 11.55 4.47 -18.75
CA LYS A 9 12.84 5.17 -18.71
C LYS A 9 14.03 4.28 -19.07
N THR A 10 13.88 2.95 -18.98
CA THR A 10 14.97 2.00 -19.25
C THR A 10 15.10 1.72 -20.74
N THR A 11 13.97 1.51 -21.41
CA THR A 11 13.92 1.17 -22.83
C THR A 11 13.71 2.39 -23.73
N GLY A 12 13.35 3.55 -23.16
CA GLY A 12 13.04 4.77 -23.90
C GLY A 12 11.70 4.72 -24.66
N LYS A 13 10.96 3.62 -24.55
CA LYS A 13 9.66 3.46 -25.22
C LYS A 13 8.60 4.29 -24.51
N SER A 14 7.78 4.99 -25.26
CA SER A 14 6.64 5.75 -24.74
C SER A 14 5.39 5.50 -25.56
N ASN A 15 4.25 5.39 -24.89
CA ASN A 15 2.93 5.36 -25.50
C ASN A 15 2.10 6.54 -24.99
N ARG A 16 1.21 7.04 -25.84
CA ARG A 16 0.28 8.11 -25.48
C ARG A 16 -1.12 7.81 -25.99
N ILE A 17 -2.11 8.23 -25.21
CA ILE A 17 -3.52 8.26 -25.60
C ILE A 17 -4.04 9.70 -25.50
N THR A 18 -4.90 10.07 -26.44
CA THR A 18 -5.57 11.37 -26.47
C THR A 18 -7.05 11.18 -26.23
N ILE A 19 -7.56 11.78 -25.16
CA ILE A 19 -8.97 11.76 -24.80
C ILE A 19 -9.59 13.07 -25.30
N THR A 20 -10.38 12.99 -26.37
CA THR A 20 -11.08 14.13 -26.98
C THR A 20 -12.45 14.37 -26.32
N ASN A 21 -13.03 15.55 -26.51
CA ASN A 21 -14.11 16.11 -25.66
C ASN A 21 -15.52 15.78 -26.19
N ASP A 22 -15.66 14.95 -27.22
CA ASP A 22 -16.61 15.35 -28.25
C ASP A 22 -17.98 14.65 -28.16
N LYS A 23 -18.12 13.46 -27.53
CA LYS A 23 -19.43 12.77 -27.33
C LYS A 23 -19.44 11.83 -26.11
N GLY A 24 -20.53 11.85 -25.33
CA GLY A 24 -20.76 10.95 -24.18
C GLY A 24 -20.26 11.47 -22.82
N ARG A 25 -20.08 12.78 -22.67
CA ARG A 25 -19.69 13.40 -21.39
C ARG A 25 -20.90 13.56 -20.48
N LEU A 26 -20.60 13.55 -19.19
CA LEU A 26 -21.56 13.83 -18.12
C LEU A 26 -22.21 15.19 -18.36
N THR A 27 -23.53 15.27 -18.16
CA THR A 27 -24.24 16.55 -18.13
C THR A 27 -23.79 17.39 -16.94
N LYS A 28 -24.16 18.67 -16.93
CA LYS A 28 -23.85 19.55 -15.80
C LYS A 28 -24.47 19.03 -14.50
N GLU A 29 -25.70 18.51 -14.58
CA GLU A 29 -26.42 17.93 -13.45
C GLU A 29 -25.74 16.64 -12.95
N GLU A 30 -25.22 15.80 -13.84
CA GLU A 30 -24.45 14.61 -13.46
C GLU A 30 -23.11 14.99 -12.80
N ILE A 31 -22.43 16.03 -13.28
CA ILE A 31 -21.21 16.55 -12.65
C ILE A 31 -21.51 17.07 -11.24
N GLU A 32 -22.56 17.87 -11.08
CA GLU A 32 -22.96 18.41 -9.78
C GLU A 32 -23.35 17.30 -8.80
N ARG A 33 -24.07 16.27 -9.27
CA ARG A 33 -24.37 15.08 -8.48
C ARG A 33 -23.10 14.36 -8.04
N MET A 34 -22.13 14.14 -8.93
CA MET A 34 -20.86 13.49 -8.58
C MET A 34 -20.05 14.29 -7.56
N VAL A 35 -20.04 15.62 -7.64
CA VAL A 35 -19.37 16.48 -6.64
C VAL A 35 -20.06 16.36 -5.28
N SER A 36 -21.37 16.42 -5.25
CA SER A 36 -22.16 16.26 -4.01
C SER A 36 -21.96 14.87 -3.38
N GLU A 37 -21.94 13.81 -4.20
CA GLU A 37 -21.63 12.45 -3.74
C GLU A 37 -20.20 12.36 -3.19
N ALA A 38 -19.21 12.92 -3.87
CA ALA A 38 -17.83 12.92 -3.38
C ALA A 38 -17.70 13.62 -2.03
N GLU A 39 -18.38 14.76 -1.81
CA GLU A 39 -18.38 15.44 -0.51
C GLU A 39 -19.07 14.61 0.58
N LYS A 40 -20.18 13.95 0.23
CA LYS A 40 -20.94 13.10 1.15
C LYS A 40 -20.14 11.89 1.62
N TYR A 41 -19.42 11.23 0.71
CA TYR A 41 -18.65 10.01 0.99
C TYR A 41 -17.19 10.27 1.37
N LYS A 42 -16.74 11.52 1.32
CA LYS A 42 -15.35 11.93 1.60
C LYS A 42 -14.77 11.27 2.86
N ALA A 43 -15.50 11.30 3.97
CA ALA A 43 -15.00 10.75 5.23
C ALA A 43 -14.84 9.22 5.20
N GLU A 44 -15.73 8.52 4.49
CA GLU A 44 -15.66 7.06 4.31
C GLU A 44 -14.50 6.69 3.38
N ASP A 45 -14.34 7.42 2.28
CA ASP A 45 -13.22 7.26 1.34
C ASP A 45 -11.86 7.54 2.01
N GLU A 46 -11.78 8.59 2.85
CA GLU A 46 -10.59 8.92 3.64
C GLU A 46 -10.26 7.82 4.65
N ALA A 47 -11.26 7.26 5.33
CA ALA A 47 -11.07 6.13 6.25
C ALA A 47 -10.60 4.86 5.53
N ALA A 48 -11.21 4.55 4.38
CA ALA A 48 -10.80 3.42 3.55
C ALA A 48 -9.37 3.59 3.01
N ALA A 49 -9.02 4.79 2.54
CA ALA A 49 -7.67 5.13 2.09
C ALA A 49 -6.64 5.02 3.22
N ALA A 50 -6.97 5.49 4.42
CA ALA A 50 -6.10 5.38 5.59
C ALA A 50 -5.86 3.92 5.99
N ARG A 51 -6.90 3.08 5.95
CA ARG A 51 -6.80 1.63 6.20
C ARG A 51 -5.90 0.93 5.19
N ILE A 52 -6.08 1.21 3.89
CA ILE A 52 -5.22 0.64 2.83
C ILE A 52 -3.78 1.12 2.99
N THR A 53 -3.58 2.38 3.36
CA THR A 53 -2.23 2.92 3.62
C THR A 53 -1.55 2.21 4.78
N ALA A 54 -2.26 1.96 5.88
CA ALA A 54 -1.73 1.21 7.02
C ALA A 54 -1.37 -0.24 6.65
N LYS A 55 -2.26 -0.93 5.89
CA LYS A 55 -1.99 -2.27 5.36
C LYS A 55 -0.72 -2.31 4.51
N ASN A 56 -0.62 -1.43 3.52
CA ASN A 56 0.54 -1.37 2.62
C ASN A 56 1.82 -1.00 3.38
N GLY A 57 1.70 -0.16 4.42
CA GLY A 57 2.80 0.17 5.33
C GLY A 57 3.33 -1.06 6.07
N LEU A 58 2.45 -1.83 6.70
CA LEU A 58 2.81 -3.07 7.39
C LEU A 58 3.40 -4.10 6.43
N GLU A 59 2.78 -4.29 5.27
CA GLU A 59 3.27 -5.22 4.24
C GLU A 59 4.68 -4.83 3.78
N SER A 60 4.87 -3.56 3.39
CA SER A 60 6.17 -3.06 2.98
C SER A 60 7.22 -3.24 4.08
N TYR A 61 6.87 -2.93 5.33
CA TYR A 61 7.76 -3.07 6.48
C TYR A 61 8.18 -4.54 6.70
N ALA A 62 7.22 -5.47 6.74
CA ALA A 62 7.50 -6.89 6.92
C ALA A 62 8.39 -7.46 5.81
N TYR A 63 8.15 -7.11 4.54
CA TYR A 63 8.98 -7.55 3.42
C TYR A 63 10.39 -6.92 3.44
N ASN A 64 10.50 -5.63 3.76
CA ASN A 64 11.80 -4.96 3.91
C ASN A 64 12.62 -5.60 5.04
N LEU A 65 11.97 -5.92 6.17
CA LEU A 65 12.60 -6.57 7.30
C LEU A 65 13.08 -7.98 6.93
N ARG A 66 12.23 -8.76 6.25
CA ARG A 66 12.60 -10.09 5.71
C ARG A 66 13.84 -10.04 4.83
N ASN A 67 13.91 -9.07 3.93
CA ASN A 67 15.07 -8.90 3.06
C ASN A 67 16.32 -8.51 3.87
N THR A 68 16.16 -7.65 4.87
CA THR A 68 17.27 -7.23 5.74
C THR A 68 17.83 -8.40 6.55
N THR A 69 16.99 -9.29 7.07
CA THR A 69 17.42 -10.47 7.86
C THR A 69 17.95 -11.61 6.99
N SER A 70 17.46 -11.73 5.74
CA SER A 70 17.77 -12.86 4.86
C SER A 70 18.93 -12.61 3.91
N THR A 71 19.10 -11.39 3.38
CA THR A 71 20.00 -11.12 2.25
C THR A 71 20.87 -9.87 2.38
N GLY A 72 20.71 -9.09 3.45
CA GLY A 72 21.47 -7.85 3.66
C GLY A 72 22.85 -8.06 4.32
N GLU A 73 23.73 -7.06 4.22
CA GLU A 73 25.01 -6.99 4.96
C GLU A 73 24.83 -7.05 6.50
N LEU A 74 23.59 -6.87 6.97
CA LEU A 74 23.19 -6.96 8.37
C LEU A 74 22.76 -8.38 8.78
N ALA A 75 22.56 -9.30 7.83
CA ALA A 75 22.07 -10.66 8.10
C ALA A 75 23.03 -11.47 9.01
N ASP A 76 24.32 -11.16 8.96
CA ASP A 76 25.38 -11.78 9.78
C ASP A 76 25.61 -11.06 11.11
N LYS A 77 24.96 -9.91 11.34
CA LYS A 77 25.07 -9.13 12.59
C LYS A 77 24.04 -9.51 13.63
N PHE A 78 22.98 -10.23 13.25
CA PHE A 78 22.01 -10.78 14.18
C PHE A 78 22.55 -12.07 14.77
N ASP A 79 22.37 -12.24 16.08
CA ASP A 79 22.61 -13.55 16.66
C ASP A 79 21.55 -14.56 16.15
N ALA A 80 21.87 -15.85 16.24
CA ALA A 80 21.00 -16.89 15.68
C ALA A 80 19.63 -16.98 16.39
N ALA A 81 19.55 -16.58 17.66
CA ALA A 81 18.32 -16.65 18.44
C ALA A 81 17.37 -15.51 18.09
N ASP A 82 17.89 -14.29 18.02
CA ASP A 82 17.18 -13.08 17.61
C ASP A 82 16.76 -13.16 16.16
N LYS A 83 17.63 -13.67 15.26
CA LYS A 83 17.27 -13.92 13.87
C LYS A 83 16.11 -14.89 13.72
N ALA A 84 16.14 -16.02 14.44
CA ALA A 84 15.05 -16.99 14.39
C ALA A 84 13.74 -16.42 14.94
N LYS A 85 13.80 -15.62 16.01
CA LYS A 85 12.63 -14.93 16.58
C LYS A 85 12.04 -13.90 15.61
N LEU A 86 12.92 -13.14 14.94
CA LEU A 86 12.53 -12.12 13.98
C LEU A 86 11.91 -12.73 12.73
N ASP A 87 12.52 -13.77 12.17
CA ASP A 87 11.99 -14.48 11.01
C ASP A 87 10.63 -15.14 11.31
N ALA A 88 10.44 -15.67 12.53
CA ALA A 88 9.14 -16.19 12.97
C ALA A 88 8.08 -15.07 13.01
N ALA A 89 8.39 -13.93 13.63
CA ALA A 89 7.49 -12.78 13.73
C ALA A 89 7.13 -12.18 12.36
N ILE A 90 8.09 -12.10 11.44
CA ILE A 90 7.87 -11.65 10.06
C ILE A 90 6.91 -12.59 9.34
N ASN A 91 7.15 -13.90 9.39
CA ASN A 91 6.31 -14.89 8.71
C ASN A 91 4.89 -14.93 9.30
N GLU A 92 4.75 -14.80 10.62
CA GLU A 92 3.45 -14.66 11.27
C GLU A 92 2.71 -13.40 10.79
N THR A 93 3.40 -12.26 10.72
CA THR A 93 2.83 -10.99 10.26
C THR A 93 2.37 -11.08 8.80
N ILE A 94 3.18 -11.69 7.92
CA ILE A 94 2.81 -11.91 6.51
C ILE A 94 1.59 -12.84 6.41
N SER A 95 1.59 -13.94 7.15
CA SER A 95 0.45 -14.86 7.16
C SER A 95 -0.82 -14.20 7.69
N TRP A 96 -0.69 -13.35 8.71
CA TRP A 96 -1.80 -12.56 9.23
C TRP A 96 -2.31 -11.56 8.18
N LEU A 97 -1.43 -10.84 7.48
CA LEU A 97 -1.80 -9.92 6.38
C LEU A 97 -2.59 -10.63 5.27
N ASP A 98 -2.21 -11.86 4.91
CA ASP A 98 -2.89 -12.66 3.89
C ASP A 98 -4.31 -13.07 4.33
N ASN A 99 -4.48 -13.40 5.61
CA ASN A 99 -5.76 -13.85 6.19
C ASN A 99 -6.68 -12.70 6.63
N SER A 100 -6.12 -11.53 6.91
CA SER A 100 -6.82 -10.39 7.53
C SER A 100 -6.91 -9.19 6.59
N GLN A 101 -7.24 -9.41 5.31
CA GLN A 101 -7.28 -8.34 4.30
C GLN A 101 -8.30 -7.21 4.59
N GLU A 102 -9.31 -7.51 5.40
CA GLU A 102 -10.36 -6.57 5.80
C GLU A 102 -10.17 -6.01 7.22
N ALA A 103 -9.02 -6.25 7.85
CA ALA A 103 -8.72 -5.69 9.17
C ALA A 103 -8.82 -4.15 9.19
N SER A 104 -9.09 -3.62 10.37
CA SER A 104 -9.13 -2.20 10.68
C SER A 104 -7.74 -1.55 10.60
N LYS A 105 -7.73 -0.22 10.52
CA LYS A 105 -6.47 0.54 10.52
C LYS A 105 -5.69 0.28 11.81
N GLU A 106 -6.39 0.25 12.93
CA GLU A 106 -5.84 0.07 14.28
C GLU A 106 -5.16 -1.30 14.40
N GLU A 107 -5.78 -2.37 13.88
CA GLU A 107 -5.18 -3.71 13.87
C GLU A 107 -3.89 -3.77 13.03
N TYR A 108 -3.86 -3.11 11.86
CA TYR A 108 -2.63 -3.01 11.06
C TYR A 108 -1.52 -2.25 11.81
N GLU A 109 -1.85 -1.13 12.46
CA GLU A 109 -0.89 -0.34 13.23
C GLU A 109 -0.39 -1.07 14.49
N GLU A 110 -1.25 -1.83 15.16
CA GLU A 110 -0.88 -2.67 16.30
C GLU A 110 0.07 -3.78 15.87
N LYS A 111 -0.24 -4.50 14.79
CA LYS A 111 0.65 -5.53 14.23
C LYS A 111 1.99 -4.96 13.80
N GLN A 112 2.01 -3.75 13.25
CA GLN A 112 3.25 -3.05 12.95
C GLN A 112 4.08 -2.79 14.21
N LYS A 113 3.46 -2.27 15.28
CA LYS A 113 4.17 -2.00 16.55
C LYS A 113 4.69 -3.28 17.20
N GLU A 114 3.94 -4.38 17.12
CA GLU A 114 4.38 -5.70 17.60
C GLU A 114 5.65 -6.15 16.87
N LEU A 115 5.65 -6.06 15.54
CA LEU A 115 6.82 -6.42 14.72
C LEU A 115 8.01 -5.48 14.99
N GLU A 116 7.79 -4.17 15.11
CA GLU A 116 8.81 -3.18 15.45
C GLU A 116 9.42 -3.41 16.84
N ALA A 117 8.63 -3.85 17.82
CA ALA A 117 9.11 -4.15 19.17
C ALA A 117 10.02 -5.37 19.22
N ILE A 118 9.84 -6.32 18.29
CA ILE A 118 10.68 -7.51 18.16
C ILE A 118 11.94 -7.21 17.34
N ALA A 119 11.87 -6.26 16.41
CA ALA A 119 12.99 -5.84 15.56
C ALA A 119 13.97 -4.86 16.22
N LYS A 120 13.67 -4.38 17.44
CA LYS A 120 14.54 -3.52 18.26
C LYS A 120 15.60 -4.31 19.00
#